data_AF-A0A0P0GWV1-F1
#
_entry.id   AF-A0A0P0GWV1-F1
#
_cell.length_a   1.000
_cell.length_b   1.000
_cell.length_c   1.000
_cell.angle_alpha   90.00
_cell.angle_beta   90.00
_cell.angle_gamma   90.00
#
_symmetry.space_group_name_H-M   'P 1'
#
loop_
_entity.id
_entity.type
_entity.pdbx_description
1 polymer ?
#
loop_
_entity_poly.entity_id
_entity_poly.type
_entity_poly.pdbx_seq_one_letter_code
_entity_poly.pdbx_strand_id
1 'polypeptide(L)'
;MIITNREEVIDKAFGVFVRMNYEKASIITLAKACGVTKTGIVYYFPHKLDLFMAVADKYVLQMHEPENKFAAPADTLAEFIGQYVAG
;
A
#
# COMPACT_ATOMS: atom_id res chain seq x y z
N MET A 1 0.29 2.06 23.01
CA MET A 1 -0.92 2.15 22.18
C MET A 1 -0.97 0.88 21.33
N ILE A 2 -1.86 -0.05 21.67
CA ILE A 2 -2.08 -1.27 20.86
C ILE A 2 -2.93 -0.82 19.68
N ILE A 3 -2.44 -1.04 18.46
CA ILE A 3 -3.24 -0.80 17.26
C ILE A 3 -4.40 -1.79 17.26
N THR A 4 -5.63 -1.29 17.21
CA THR A 4 -6.87 -2.08 17.12
C THR A 4 -7.57 -1.95 15.77
N ASN A 5 -6.98 -1.22 14.81
CA ASN A 5 -7.56 -0.98 13.50
C ASN A 5 -6.70 -1.59 12.37
N ARG A 6 -7.34 -2.38 11.50
CA ARG A 6 -6.76 -2.93 10.26
C ARG A 6 -6.08 -1.86 9.41
N GLU A 7 -6.66 -0.67 9.36
CA GLU A 7 -6.15 0.43 8.53
C GLU A 7 -4.81 0.98 9.04
N GLU A 8 -4.65 1.16 10.35
CA GLU A 8 -3.39 1.65 10.91
C GLU A 8 -2.24 0.63 10.72
N VAL A 9 -2.56 -0.67 10.63
CA VAL A 9 -1.60 -1.70 10.22
C VAL A 9 -1.13 -1.49 8.79
N ILE A 10 -2.02 -1.15 7.86
CA ILE A 10 -1.69 -0.83 6.46
C ILE A 10 -0.78 0.40 6.40
N ASP A 11 -1.15 1.47 7.09
CA ASP A 11 -0.43 2.75 7.06
C ASP A 11 1.01 2.61 7.58
N LYS A 12 1.21 1.85 8.66
CA LYS A 12 2.55 1.59 9.20
C LYS A 12 3.34 0.58 8.37
N ALA A 13 2.67 -0.44 7.83
CA ALA A 13 3.30 -1.43 6.95
C ALA A 13 3.84 -0.79 5.66
N PHE A 14 3.18 0.24 5.13
CA PHE A 14 3.67 1.01 3.98
C PHE A 14 5.10 1.52 4.20
N GLY A 15 5.35 2.16 5.35
CA GLY A 15 6.69 2.65 5.69
C GLY A 15 7.75 1.54 5.77
N VAL A 16 7.38 0.34 6.18
CA VAL A 16 8.29 -0.82 6.21
C VAL A 16 8.59 -1.31 4.79
N PHE A 17 7.56 -1.53 3.98
CA PHE A 17 7.73 -2.04 2.63
C PHE A 17 8.52 -1.09 1.72
N VAL A 18 8.30 0.22 1.84
CA VAL A 18 9.08 1.22 1.07
C VAL A 18 10.57 1.19 1.46
N ARG A 19 10.88 0.99 2.74
CA ARG A 19 12.28 1.01 3.22
C ARG A 19 13.08 -0.25 2.90
N MET A 20 12.44 -1.41 2.90
CA MET A 20 13.18 -2.68 2.77
C MET A 20 12.61 -3.67 1.75
N ASN A 21 11.60 -3.29 0.96
CA ASN A 21 10.87 -4.13 0.02
C ASN A 21 10.07 -5.28 0.64
N TYR A 22 9.23 -5.92 -0.18
CA TYR A 22 8.36 -7.02 0.22
C TYR A 22 9.13 -8.23 0.76
N GLU A 23 10.18 -8.67 0.07
CA GLU A 23 10.89 -9.90 0.41
C GLU A 23 11.59 -9.80 1.76
N LYS A 24 12.26 -8.68 2.06
CA LYS A 24 12.99 -8.51 3.31
C LYS A 24 12.09 -8.15 4.50
N ALA A 25 10.89 -7.62 4.26
CA ALA A 25 9.94 -7.30 5.32
C ALA A 25 9.35 -8.60 5.91
N SER A 26 9.92 -9.09 7.00
CA SER A 26 9.35 -10.24 7.71
C SER A 26 8.05 -9.86 8.45
N ILE A 27 7.15 -10.83 8.67
CA ILE A 27 5.94 -10.62 9.49
C ILE A 27 6.29 -10.13 10.90
N ILE A 28 7.42 -10.57 11.47
CA ILE A 28 7.86 -10.14 12.80
C ILE A 28 8.29 -8.66 12.76
N THR A 29 9.02 -8.26 11.71
CA THR A 29 9.41 -6.86 11.47
C THR A 29 8.19 -5.97 11.34
N LEU A 30 7.21 -6.38 10.53
CA LEU A 30 5.95 -5.68 10.34
C LEU A 30 5.19 -5.56 11.67
N ALA A 31 5.06 -6.65 12.42
CA ALA A 31 4.34 -6.65 13.70
C ALA A 31 4.95 -5.67 14.70
N LYS A 32 6.30 -5.66 14.80
CA LYS A 32 7.04 -4.72 15.65
C LYS A 32 6.81 -3.27 15.22
N ALA A 33 6.90 -2.97 13.92
CA ALA A 33 6.67 -1.62 13.40
C ALA A 33 5.21 -1.15 13.62
N CYS A 34 4.26 -2.08 13.49
CA CYS A 34 2.86 -1.86 13.76
C CYS A 34 2.51 -1.94 15.26
N GLY A 35 3.45 -2.13 16.19
CA GLY A 35 3.13 -2.20 17.62
C GLY A 35 2.11 -3.28 18.01
N VAL A 36 2.03 -4.37 17.23
CA VAL A 36 1.15 -5.51 17.46
C VAL A 36 1.97 -6.81 17.54
N THR A 37 1.34 -7.91 17.98
CA THR A 37 1.98 -9.23 17.95
C THR A 37 1.94 -9.82 16.54
N LYS A 38 2.77 -10.85 16.29
CA LYS A 38 2.69 -11.65 15.05
C LYS A 38 1.27 -12.19 14.84
N THR A 39 0.65 -12.73 15.90
CA THR A 39 -0.74 -13.22 15.85
C THR A 39 -1.72 -12.09 15.53
N GLY A 40 -1.49 -10.88 16.05
CA GLY A 40 -2.29 -9.70 15.73
C GLY A 40 -2.24 -9.32 14.25
N ILE A 41 -1.06 -9.36 13.61
CA ILE A 41 -1.00 -9.19 12.14
C ILE A 41 -1.74 -10.31 11.42
N VAL A 42 -1.50 -11.57 11.78
CA VAL A 42 -2.10 -12.73 11.11
C VAL A 42 -3.63 -12.76 11.25
N TYR A 43 -4.18 -12.18 12.33
CA TYR A 43 -5.62 -11.99 12.49
C TYR A 43 -6.23 -11.08 11.41
N TYR A 44 -5.55 -10.00 11.03
CA TYR A 44 -6.03 -9.09 9.98
C TYR A 44 -5.62 -9.53 8.57
N PHE A 45 -4.44 -10.12 8.45
CA PHE A 45 -3.80 -10.49 7.19
C PHE A 45 -3.14 -11.86 7.33
N PRO A 46 -3.84 -12.96 6.99
CA PRO A 46 -3.34 -14.31 7.13
C PRO A 46 -1.99 -14.54 6.47
N HIS A 47 -1.75 -13.90 5.32
CA HIS A 47 -0.49 -13.94 4.60
C HIS A 47 0.13 -12.55 4.45
N LYS A 48 1.48 -12.50 4.38
CA LYS A 48 2.24 -11.27 4.12
C LYS A 48 1.79 -10.59 2.82
N LEU A 49 1.46 -11.41 1.82
CA LEU A 49 0.98 -10.94 0.53
C LEU A 49 -0.33 -10.14 0.68
N ASP A 50 -1.26 -10.58 1.51
CA ASP A 50 -2.54 -9.89 1.72
C ASP A 50 -2.33 -8.47 2.27
N LEU A 51 -1.41 -8.33 3.24
CA LEU A 51 -1.04 -7.02 3.78
C LEU A 51 -0.31 -6.17 2.72
N PHE A 52 0.58 -6.76 1.94
CA PHE A 52 1.29 -6.04 0.88
C PHE A 52 0.34 -5.53 -0.21
N MET A 53 -0.59 -6.37 -0.66
CA MET A 53 -1.60 -5.97 -1.65
C MET A 53 -2.48 -4.85 -1.09
N ALA A 54 -2.95 -4.95 0.16
CA ALA A 54 -3.73 -3.88 0.78
C ALA A 54 -2.97 -2.55 0.88
N VAL A 55 -1.65 -2.59 1.11
CA VAL A 55 -0.79 -1.41 1.07
C VAL A 55 -0.65 -0.86 -0.35
N ALA A 56 -0.40 -1.73 -1.33
CA ALA A 56 -0.25 -1.33 -2.73
C ALA A 56 -1.55 -0.73 -3.29
N ASP A 57 -2.70 -1.33 -2.98
CA ASP A 57 -4.01 -0.82 -3.36
C ASP A 57 -4.21 0.59 -2.83
N LYS A 58 -4.00 0.81 -1.53
CA LYS A 58 -4.24 2.11 -0.87
C LYS A 58 -3.28 3.21 -1.34
N TYR A 59 -1.99 2.91 -1.51
CA TYR A 59 -0.96 3.96 -1.68
C TYR A 59 -0.37 4.05 -3.07
N VAL A 60 -0.55 3.04 -3.92
CA VAL A 60 0.05 2.99 -5.26
C VAL A 60 -1.02 2.92 -6.34
N LEU A 61 -1.92 1.95 -6.25
CA LEU A 61 -2.89 1.70 -7.32
C LEU A 61 -4.03 2.73 -7.32
N GLN A 62 -4.57 3.09 -6.16
CA GLN A 62 -5.58 4.16 -6.08
C GLN A 62 -5.09 5.50 -6.63
N MET A 63 -3.81 5.84 -6.43
CA MET A 63 -3.20 7.04 -7.00
C MET A 63 -3.14 6.99 -8.53
N HIS A 64 -3.14 5.79 -9.12
CA HIS A 64 -3.08 5.60 -10.56
C HIS A 64 -4.44 5.32 -11.19
N GLU A 65 -5.53 5.29 -10.42
CA GLU A 65 -6.87 5.28 -11.00
C GLU A 65 -7.06 6.53 -11.86
N PRO A 66 -7.59 6.41 -13.09
CA PRO A 66 -7.69 7.53 -14.02
C PRO A 66 -8.42 8.74 -13.43
N GLU A 67 -9.44 8.50 -12.61
CA GLU A 67 -10.25 9.51 -11.92
C GLU A 67 -9.44 10.32 -10.89
N ASN A 68 -8.43 9.71 -10.28
CA ASN A 68 -7.56 10.35 -9.28
C ASN A 68 -6.30 10.95 -9.89
N LYS A 69 -5.87 10.44 -11.06
CA LYS A 69 -4.62 10.84 -11.72
C LYS A 69 -4.81 11.92 -12.78
N PHE A 70 -5.92 11.93 -13.51
CA PHE A 70 -6.13 12.81 -14.65
C PHE A 70 -7.27 13.80 -14.39
N ALA A 71 -7.03 15.08 -14.64
CA ALA A 71 -8.06 16.11 -14.50
C ALA A 71 -9.21 15.96 -15.51
N ALA A 72 -8.92 15.38 -16.69
CA ALA A 72 -9.90 15.09 -17.72
C ALA A 72 -9.46 13.86 -18.53
N PRO A 73 -10.40 13.08 -19.08
CA PRO A 73 -10.08 11.98 -19.99
C PRO A 73 -9.31 12.48 -21.23
N ALA A 74 -8.38 11.67 -21.73
CA ALA A 74 -7.72 11.91 -23.00
C ALA A 74 -8.51 11.29 -24.16
N ASP A 75 -8.60 12.01 -25.28
CA ASP A 75 -9.29 11.52 -26.48
C ASP A 75 -8.36 10.69 -27.38
N THR A 76 -7.03 10.83 -27.19
CA THR A 76 -6.02 10.11 -27.96
C THR A 76 -4.95 9.47 -27.08
N LEU A 77 -4.26 8.45 -27.60
CA LEU A 77 -3.12 7.83 -26.93
C LEU A 77 -1.97 8.83 -26.69
N ALA A 78 -1.75 9.77 -27.62
CA ALA A 78 -0.71 10.79 -27.49
C ALA A 78 -1.00 11.74 -26.31
N GLU A 79 -2.25 12.19 -26.19
CA GLU A 79 -2.70 13.01 -25.05
C GLU A 79 -2.63 12.22 -23.74
N PHE A 80 -3.04 10.95 -23.74
CA PHE A 80 -2.93 10.09 -22.56
C PHE A 80 -1.46 9.96 -22.10
N ILE A 81 -0.53 9.70 -23.01
CA ILE A 81 0.91 9.62 -22.68
C ILE A 81 1.40 10.97 -22.16
N GLY A 82 0.99 12.08 -22.79
CA GLY A 82 1.33 13.43 -22.34
C GLY A 82 0.86 13.71 -20.91
N GLN A 83 -0.40 13.41 -20.61
CA GLN A 83 -0.97 13.53 -19.26
C GLN A 83 -0.25 12.60 -18.28
N TYR A 84 0.03 11.35 -18.66
CA TYR A 84 0.68 10.37 -17.77
C TYR A 84 2.08 10.81 -17.34
N VAL A 85 2.85 11.41 -18.25
CA VAL A 85 4.21 11.91 -17.99
C VAL A 85 4.19 13.22 -17.18
N ALA A 86 3.19 14.08 -17.39
CA ALA A 86 3.05 15.32 -16.64
C ALA A 86 2.77 15.11 -15.14
N GLY A 87 2.16 13.96 -14.78
CA GLY A 87 1.71 13.64 -13.44
C GLY A 87 0.33 14.22 -13.16
#